data_AF-A0A957A8V6-F1
#
_entry.id   AF-A0A957A8V6-F1
#
_cell.length_a   1.000
_cell.length_b   1.000
_cell.length_c   1.000
_cell.angle_alpha   90.00
_cell.angle_beta   90.00
_cell.angle_gamma   90.00
#
_symmetry.space_group_name_H-M   'P 1'
#
loop_
_entity.id
_entity.type
_entity.pdbx_description
1 polymer ?
#
loop_
_entity_poly.entity_id
_entity_poly.type
_entity_poly.pdbx_seq_one_letter_code
_entity_poly.pdbx_strand_id
1 'polypeptide(L)'
;MPQITLFAPDVTCDHCIATIQKAVGTVDGATFLEGDPDSKSFAIDVTQGAVLDRVAEVLASEGYPLGPAAPARAGEAAGQSAATTGFAPKYQIEKSDEGAVVTYDCPCGSTTEHYTYDRSKPEQALGSCCDHHLLIQPNAGDRLRERLGDAYEVNVQSVEMPWGQPMEAAFGTRKS
;
A
#
# COMPACT_ATOMS: atom_id res chain seq x y z
N MET A 1 -1.11 -17.29 -2.01
CA MET A 1 -1.36 -16.90 -0.62
C MET A 1 -0.37 -15.78 -0.32
N PRO A 2 -0.83 -14.53 -0.19
CA PRO A 2 0.04 -13.39 -0.04
C PRO A 2 0.52 -13.25 1.42
N GLN A 3 1.83 -13.47 1.60
CA GLN A 3 2.54 -13.23 2.85
C GLN A 3 2.86 -11.74 3.00
N ILE A 4 2.53 -11.17 4.15
CA ILE A 4 2.81 -9.77 4.52
C ILE A 4 3.59 -9.76 5.83
N THR A 5 4.67 -8.98 5.86
CA THR A 5 5.42 -8.69 7.08
C THR A 5 4.91 -7.40 7.71
N LEU A 6 4.52 -7.49 8.98
CA LEU A 6 4.05 -6.37 9.81
C LEU A 6 5.05 -6.07 10.92
N PHE A 7 5.04 -4.83 11.40
CA PHE A 7 5.92 -4.36 12.45
C PHE A 7 5.13 -3.97 13.71
N ALA A 8 5.53 -4.52 14.85
CA ALA A 8 4.94 -4.23 16.16
C ALA A 8 6.04 -3.85 17.17
N PRO A 9 6.18 -2.55 17.53
CA PRO A 9 7.28 -2.07 18.37
C PRO A 9 7.26 -2.62 19.81
N ASP A 10 6.09 -3.05 20.29
CA ASP A 10 5.86 -3.65 21.62
C ASP A 10 6.29 -5.12 21.72
N VAL A 11 6.55 -5.80 20.59
CA VAL A 11 7.16 -7.13 20.61
C VAL A 11 8.58 -7.03 21.12
N THR A 12 8.82 -7.69 22.26
CA THR A 12 10.13 -7.70 22.94
C THR A 12 10.54 -9.08 23.45
N CYS A 13 9.66 -10.07 23.37
CA CYS A 13 9.96 -11.44 23.78
C CYS A 13 9.08 -12.47 23.04
N ASP A 14 9.47 -13.74 23.06
CA ASP A 14 8.73 -14.85 22.45
C ASP A 14 7.29 -14.99 22.98
N HIS A 15 7.03 -14.60 24.24
CA HIS A 15 5.67 -14.58 24.77
C HIS A 15 4.77 -13.56 24.06
N CYS A 16 5.30 -12.41 23.64
CA CYS A 16 4.53 -11.44 22.83
C CYS A 16 4.17 -12.05 21.48
N ILE A 17 5.12 -12.71 20.81
CA ILE A 17 4.88 -13.40 19.54
C ILE A 17 3.80 -14.47 19.70
N ALA A 18 3.84 -15.27 20.77
CA ALA A 18 2.82 -16.28 21.03
C ALA A 18 1.41 -15.69 21.27
N THR A 19 1.33 -14.54 21.94
CA THR A 19 0.06 -13.81 22.11
C THR A 19 -0.47 -13.28 20.78
N ILE A 20 0.40 -12.66 19.97
CA ILE A 20 0.07 -12.18 18.62
C ILE A 20 -0.37 -13.34 17.72
N GLN A 21 0.33 -14.47 17.76
CA GLN A 21 -0.04 -15.67 17.02
C GLN A 21 -1.45 -16.15 17.37
N LYS A 22 -1.80 -16.18 18.67
CA LYS A 22 -3.16 -16.52 19.11
C LYS A 22 -4.19 -15.51 18.63
N ALA A 23 -3.89 -14.22 18.77
CA ALA A 23 -4.77 -13.14 18.35
C ALA A 23 -5.00 -13.13 16.83
N VAL A 24 -3.97 -13.34 16.01
CA VAL A 24 -4.09 -13.50 14.55
C VAL A 24 -4.90 -14.76 14.23
N GLY A 25 -4.68 -15.85 14.97
CA GLY A 25 -5.42 -17.10 14.80
C GLY A 25 -6.91 -17.03 15.16
N THR A 26 -7.38 -15.97 15.84
CA THR A 26 -8.84 -15.75 16.04
C THR A 26 -9.49 -15.03 14.87
N VAL A 27 -8.71 -14.47 13.94
CA VAL A 27 -9.23 -13.77 12.77
C VAL A 27 -9.39 -14.74 11.61
N ASP A 28 -10.65 -14.97 11.22
CA ASP A 28 -10.98 -15.82 10.08
C ASP A 28 -10.35 -15.26 8.79
N GLY A 29 -9.51 -16.06 8.14
CA GLY A 29 -8.77 -15.67 6.93
C GLY A 29 -7.38 -15.05 7.16
N ALA A 30 -6.87 -15.01 8.40
CA ALA A 30 -5.48 -14.70 8.72
C ALA A 30 -4.75 -15.95 9.24
N THR A 31 -3.50 -16.15 8.83
CA THR A 31 -2.64 -17.22 9.33
C THR A 31 -1.30 -16.64 9.75
N PHE A 32 -0.89 -16.88 10.99
CA PHE A 32 0.44 -16.49 11.43
C PHE A 32 1.49 -17.43 10.81
N LEU A 33 2.52 -16.88 10.17
CA LEU A 33 3.59 -17.66 9.56
C LEU A 33 4.81 -17.70 10.49
N GLU A 34 5.39 -16.54 10.77
CA GLU A 34 6.70 -16.41 11.42
C GLU A 34 6.73 -15.12 12.24
N GLY A 35 7.55 -15.07 13.30
CA GLY A 35 7.72 -13.86 14.10
C GLY A 35 9.12 -13.76 14.68
N ASP A 36 9.74 -12.60 14.48
CA ASP A 36 11.09 -12.29 14.94
C ASP A 36 11.03 -11.20 16.03
N PRO A 37 11.25 -11.56 17.31
CA PRO A 37 11.25 -10.59 18.40
C PRO A 37 12.43 -9.61 18.32
N ASP A 38 13.58 -10.05 17.82
CA ASP A 38 14.75 -9.18 17.58
C ASP A 38 14.45 -8.08 16.56
N SER A 39 13.75 -8.43 15.47
CA SER A 39 13.35 -7.49 14.42
C SER A 39 12.03 -6.79 14.71
N LYS A 40 11.35 -7.14 15.82
CA LYS A 40 10.02 -6.64 16.19
C LYS A 40 8.99 -6.74 15.05
N SER A 41 9.15 -7.77 14.24
CA SER A 41 8.46 -7.95 12.97
C SER A 41 7.87 -9.35 12.92
N PHE A 42 6.76 -9.52 12.24
CA PHE A 42 6.15 -10.83 12.06
C PHE A 42 5.46 -10.95 10.72
N ALA A 43 5.51 -12.14 10.13
CA ALA A 43 4.90 -12.48 8.87
C ALA A 43 3.55 -13.17 9.10
N ILE A 44 2.52 -12.67 8.42
CA ILE A 44 1.20 -13.28 8.38
C ILE A 44 0.78 -13.49 6.93
N ASP A 45 0.03 -14.56 6.69
CA ASP A 45 -0.74 -14.74 5.47
C ASP A 45 -2.15 -14.18 5.72
N VAL A 46 -2.63 -13.38 4.78
CA VAL A 46 -4.01 -12.88 4.81
C VAL A 46 -4.68 -13.22 3.49
N THR A 47 -5.93 -13.66 3.58
CA THR A 47 -6.72 -13.96 2.38
C THR A 47 -7.11 -12.72 1.59
N GLN A 48 -7.27 -11.57 2.26
CA GLN A 48 -7.73 -10.32 1.67
C GLN A 48 -7.36 -9.11 2.52
N GLY A 49 -7.46 -7.92 1.93
CA GLY A 49 -7.14 -6.67 2.57
C GLY A 49 -7.90 -6.49 3.88
N ALA A 50 -9.23 -6.56 3.85
CA ALA A 50 -10.07 -6.38 5.04
C ALA A 50 -9.65 -7.23 6.26
N VAL A 51 -9.07 -8.42 6.07
CA VAL A 51 -8.59 -9.27 7.16
C VAL A 51 -7.45 -8.61 7.93
N LEU A 52 -6.54 -7.92 7.24
CA LEU A 52 -5.46 -7.17 7.89
C LEU A 52 -6.01 -6.05 8.82
N ASP A 53 -7.24 -5.57 8.60
CA ASP A 53 -7.84 -4.43 9.33
C ASP A 53 -8.35 -4.99 10.64
N ARG A 54 -9.04 -6.12 10.54
CA ARG A 54 -9.45 -6.91 11.70
C ARG A 54 -8.25 -7.36 12.54
N VAL A 55 -7.18 -7.83 11.91
CA VAL A 55 -5.94 -8.19 12.62
C VAL A 55 -5.37 -6.96 13.35
N ALA A 56 -5.29 -5.81 12.69
CA ALA A 56 -4.81 -4.57 13.30
C ALA A 56 -5.68 -4.13 14.49
N GLU A 57 -7.01 -4.20 14.36
CA GLU A 57 -7.97 -3.86 15.40
C GLU A 57 -7.90 -4.82 16.60
N VAL A 58 -7.80 -6.12 16.34
CA VAL A 58 -7.64 -7.15 17.38
C VAL A 58 -6.33 -6.93 18.13
N LEU A 59 -5.22 -6.74 17.41
CA LEU A 59 -3.92 -6.51 18.01
C LEU A 59 -3.88 -5.20 18.82
N ALA A 60 -4.47 -4.12 18.31
CA ALA A 60 -4.60 -2.87 19.04
C ALA A 60 -5.43 -3.03 20.33
N SER A 61 -6.49 -3.85 20.30
CA SER A 61 -7.31 -4.17 21.47
C SER A 61 -6.54 -5.00 22.51
N GLU A 62 -5.63 -5.85 22.07
CA GLU A 62 -4.73 -6.64 22.93
C GLU A 62 -3.54 -5.81 23.46
N GLY A 63 -3.40 -4.54 23.05
CA GLY A 63 -2.32 -3.65 23.46
C GLY A 63 -1.06 -3.73 22.60
N TYR A 64 -1.15 -4.34 21.41
CA TYR A 64 -0.08 -4.43 20.42
C TYR A 64 -0.47 -3.63 19.17
N PRO A 65 -0.51 -2.28 19.21
CA PRO A 65 -0.81 -1.50 18.03
C PRO A 65 0.23 -1.79 16.94
N LEU A 66 -0.24 -2.10 15.74
CA LEU A 66 0.64 -2.13 14.58
C LEU A 66 1.24 -0.74 14.41
N GLY A 67 2.56 -0.67 14.31
CA GLY A 67 3.22 0.59 13.94
C GLY A 67 2.74 1.05 12.56
N PRO A 68 2.95 2.32 12.17
CA PRO A 68 2.78 2.72 10.78
C PRO A 68 3.53 1.68 9.95
N ALA A 69 2.80 0.98 9.08
CA ALA A 69 3.33 -0.15 8.32
C ALA A 69 4.63 0.33 7.69
N ALA A 70 5.77 -0.09 8.25
CA ALA A 70 7.04 0.41 7.79
C ALA A 70 7.14 -0.12 6.37
N PRO A 71 7.10 0.73 5.33
CA PRO A 71 7.51 0.27 4.02
C PRO A 71 8.92 -0.27 4.22
N ALA A 72 9.22 -1.44 3.67
CA ALA A 72 10.59 -1.93 3.57
C ALA A 72 11.47 -0.76 3.12
N ARG A 73 12.25 -0.22 4.08
CA ARG A 73 13.00 1.04 4.01
C ARG A 73 12.65 1.95 2.82
N ALA A 74 11.57 2.72 2.93
CA ALA A 74 11.49 3.97 2.20
C ALA A 74 12.34 4.99 2.99
N GLY A 75 13.44 5.41 2.40
CA GLY A 75 14.18 6.57 2.86
C GLY A 75 13.23 7.76 2.97
N GLU A 76 13.54 8.64 3.91
CA GLU A 76 12.87 9.90 4.15
C GLU A 76 12.60 10.63 2.83
N ALA A 77 11.32 10.78 2.49
CA ALA A 77 10.86 11.77 1.54
C ALA A 77 9.55 12.37 2.05
N ALA A 78 9.65 13.05 3.20
CA ALA A 78 8.71 14.08 3.54
C ALA A 78 8.81 15.18 2.47
N GLY A 79 7.70 15.37 1.74
CA GLY A 79 7.36 16.63 1.10
C GLY A 79 8.32 17.12 0.03
N GLN A 80 7.98 16.81 -1.22
CA GLN A 80 7.98 17.79 -2.31
C GLN A 80 7.19 17.18 -3.47
N SER A 81 5.94 17.62 -3.64
CA SER A 81 5.21 17.49 -4.89
C SER A 81 6.07 18.10 -6.00
N ALA A 82 6.84 17.26 -6.70
CA ALA A 82 7.52 17.65 -7.91
C ALA A 82 6.46 17.83 -8.99
N ALA A 83 5.86 19.02 -9.00
CA ALA A 83 4.98 19.50 -10.06
C ALA A 83 5.76 19.47 -11.38
N THR A 84 5.60 18.37 -12.10
CA THR A 84 5.99 18.26 -13.51
C THR A 84 4.92 18.97 -14.33
N THR A 85 5.33 19.63 -15.41
CA THR A 85 4.54 20.51 -16.27
C THR A 85 3.53 19.77 -17.15
N GLY A 86 2.83 18.78 -16.59
CA GLY A 86 1.90 17.87 -17.26
C GLY A 86 0.53 17.81 -16.57
N PHE A 87 -0.40 17.10 -17.23
CA PHE A 87 -1.76 16.87 -16.73
C PHE A 87 -1.74 16.27 -15.31
N ALA A 88 -2.36 16.96 -14.36
CA ALA A 88 -2.49 16.51 -12.98
C ALA A 88 -3.86 15.85 -12.79
N PRO A 89 -3.96 14.50 -12.84
CA PRO A 89 -5.21 13.82 -12.56
C PRO A 89 -5.69 14.14 -11.14
N LYS A 90 -7.00 14.30 -10.98
CA LYS A 90 -7.64 14.34 -9.67
C LYS A 90 -7.93 12.91 -9.22
N TYR A 91 -7.48 12.55 -8.03
CA TYR A 91 -7.73 11.25 -7.44
C TYR A 91 -8.88 11.33 -6.42
N GLN A 92 -9.87 10.45 -6.56
CA GLN A 92 -10.88 10.16 -5.53
C GLN A 92 -10.62 8.77 -4.99
N ILE A 93 -10.43 8.65 -3.68
CA ILE A 93 -10.03 7.40 -3.05
C ILE A 93 -11.16 6.96 -2.13
N GLU A 94 -11.68 5.77 -2.40
CA GLU A 94 -12.75 5.15 -1.62
C GLU A 94 -12.24 3.86 -0.96
N LYS A 95 -12.66 3.61 0.29
CA LYS A 95 -12.35 2.36 0.99
C LYS A 95 -13.06 1.20 0.27
N SER A 96 -12.34 0.11 0.05
CA SER A 96 -12.89 -1.12 -0.55
C SER A 96 -12.49 -2.34 0.28
N ASP A 97 -13.19 -3.46 0.14
CA ASP A 97 -12.92 -4.69 0.89
C ASP A 97 -11.50 -5.23 0.68
N GLU A 98 -10.92 -5.03 -0.50
CA GLU A 98 -9.54 -5.43 -0.84
C GLU A 98 -8.49 -4.39 -0.41
N GLY A 99 -8.90 -3.15 -0.12
CA GLY A 99 -8.00 -2.04 0.17
C GLY A 99 -8.65 -0.69 -0.15
N ALA A 100 -8.34 -0.14 -1.32
CA ALA A 100 -8.92 1.11 -1.80
C ALA A 100 -9.20 1.06 -3.30
N VAL A 101 -10.24 1.76 -3.74
CA VAL A 101 -10.47 2.06 -5.14
C VAL A 101 -10.11 3.52 -5.36
N VAL A 102 -9.18 3.77 -6.28
CA VAL A 102 -8.73 5.10 -6.65
C VAL A 102 -9.27 5.43 -8.03
N THR A 103 -10.28 6.29 -8.05
CA THR A 103 -10.85 6.85 -9.28
C THR A 103 -10.03 8.06 -9.69
N TYR A 104 -9.63 8.13 -10.96
CA TYR A 104 -8.86 9.26 -11.47
C TYR A 104 -9.41 9.81 -12.78
N ASP A 105 -9.24 11.12 -12.96
CA ASP A 105 -9.58 11.79 -14.21
C ASP A 105 -8.49 11.54 -15.26
N CYS A 106 -8.87 11.11 -16.46
CA CYS A 106 -7.93 10.80 -17.54
C CYS A 106 -7.98 11.88 -18.64
N PRO A 107 -6.82 12.30 -19.22
CA PRO A 107 -6.78 13.38 -20.21
C PRO A 107 -7.51 13.04 -21.52
N CYS A 108 -7.88 11.78 -21.75
CA CYS A 108 -8.70 11.35 -22.89
C CYS A 108 -10.20 11.70 -22.74
N GLY A 109 -10.62 12.25 -21.60
CA GLY A 109 -12.01 12.62 -21.30
C GLY A 109 -12.82 11.51 -20.63
N SER A 110 -12.20 10.37 -20.30
CA SER A 110 -12.82 9.32 -19.48
C SER A 110 -12.63 9.65 -18.00
N THR A 111 -13.74 9.91 -17.29
CA THR A 111 -13.73 10.23 -15.85
C THR A 111 -14.09 9.03 -14.98
N THR A 112 -13.94 7.81 -15.51
CA THR A 112 -14.43 6.56 -14.90
C THR A 112 -13.31 5.54 -14.74
N GLU A 113 -12.06 5.98 -14.84
CA GLU A 113 -10.93 5.09 -14.68
C GLU A 113 -10.72 4.80 -13.20
N HIS A 114 -10.89 3.53 -12.84
CA HIS A 114 -10.79 3.07 -11.47
C HIS A 114 -9.57 2.17 -11.35
N TYR A 115 -8.67 2.53 -10.44
CA TYR A 115 -7.53 1.72 -10.06
C TYR A 115 -7.83 1.03 -8.73
N THR A 116 -7.79 -0.30 -8.71
CA THR A 116 -8.01 -1.05 -7.47
C THR A 116 -6.66 -1.28 -6.79
N TYR A 117 -6.49 -0.70 -5.61
CA TYR A 117 -5.38 -0.96 -4.72
C TYR A 117 -5.75 -2.12 -3.78
N ASP A 118 -5.06 -3.24 -3.96
CA ASP A 118 -5.22 -4.44 -3.15
C ASP A 118 -4.09 -4.47 -2.13
N ARG A 119 -4.40 -4.13 -0.88
CA ARG A 119 -3.38 -4.05 0.17
C ARG A 119 -2.81 -5.41 0.57
N SER A 120 -3.46 -6.52 0.20
CA SER A 120 -2.91 -7.85 0.39
C SER A 120 -1.78 -8.14 -0.59
N LYS A 121 -1.67 -7.40 -1.69
CA LYS A 121 -0.59 -7.59 -2.66
C LYS A 121 0.63 -6.72 -2.31
N PRO A 122 1.83 -7.33 -2.21
CA PRO A 122 3.08 -6.56 -2.03
C PRO A 122 3.44 -5.74 -3.27
N GLU A 123 2.95 -6.15 -4.45
CA GLU A 123 3.08 -5.42 -5.71
C GLU A 123 1.70 -5.18 -6.31
N GLN A 124 1.40 -3.90 -6.57
CA GLN A 124 0.16 -3.52 -7.23
C GLN A 124 0.26 -3.69 -8.74
N ALA A 125 -0.88 -4.02 -9.37
CA ALA A 125 -0.97 -4.11 -10.82
C ALA A 125 -0.80 -2.74 -11.46
N LEU A 126 -0.05 -2.67 -12.55
CA LEU A 126 0.06 -1.44 -13.33
C LEU A 126 -1.26 -1.19 -14.06
N GLY A 127 -1.94 -0.10 -13.75
CA GLY A 127 -3.09 0.36 -14.54
C GLY A 127 -2.57 0.91 -15.85
N SER A 128 -3.10 0.44 -16.99
CA SER A 128 -2.74 0.95 -18.31
C SER A 128 -4.02 1.23 -19.09
N CYS A 129 -4.18 2.47 -19.54
CA CYS A 129 -5.30 2.86 -20.38
C CYS A 129 -4.90 3.99 -21.32
N CYS A 130 -5.25 3.86 -22.60
CA CYS A 130 -4.98 4.87 -23.63
C CYS A 130 -3.52 5.37 -23.64
N ASP A 131 -2.52 4.47 -23.58
CA ASP A 131 -1.08 4.80 -23.49
C ASP A 131 -0.65 5.58 -22.23
N HIS A 132 -1.54 5.70 -21.24
CA HIS A 132 -1.24 6.21 -19.91
C HIS A 132 -1.11 5.07 -18.93
N HIS A 133 -0.25 5.26 -17.94
CA HIS A 133 0.05 4.25 -16.95
C HIS A 133 -0.10 4.81 -15.55
N LEU A 134 -0.89 4.17 -14.70
CA LEU A 134 -1.05 4.55 -13.30
C LEU A 134 -0.51 3.45 -12.40
N LEU A 135 0.25 3.86 -11.39
CA LEU A 135 0.75 2.98 -10.36
C LEU A 135 0.59 3.66 -9.00
N ILE A 136 -0.06 2.99 -8.06
CA ILE A 136 -0.22 3.50 -6.69
C ILE A 136 0.43 2.51 -5.73
N GLN A 137 1.53 2.88 -5.11
CA GLN A 137 2.30 2.08 -4.15
C GLN A 137 3.45 2.91 -3.54
N PRO A 138 4.16 2.43 -2.51
CA PRO A 138 5.38 3.09 -2.03
C PRO A 138 6.46 3.08 -3.13
N ASN A 139 7.12 4.21 -3.37
CA ASN A 139 8.08 4.42 -4.46
C ASN A 139 7.48 4.18 -5.85
N ALA A 140 6.18 4.49 -6.03
CA ALA A 140 5.51 4.30 -7.31
C ALA A 140 6.21 5.07 -8.45
N GLY A 141 6.77 6.25 -8.15
CA GLY A 141 7.48 7.07 -9.13
C GLY A 141 8.68 6.35 -9.75
N ASP A 142 9.59 5.86 -8.91
CA ASP A 142 10.78 5.13 -9.36
C ASP A 142 10.41 3.84 -10.08
N ARG A 143 9.51 3.04 -9.51
CA ARG A 143 9.04 1.79 -10.14
C ARG A 143 8.43 2.01 -11.51
N LEU A 144 7.66 3.08 -11.66
CA LEU A 144 7.01 3.41 -12.93
C LEU A 144 8.03 3.89 -13.97
N ARG A 145 9.01 4.71 -13.56
CA ARG A 145 10.12 5.14 -14.42
C ARG A 145 10.99 3.96 -14.86
N GLU A 146 11.28 3.03 -13.97
CA GLU A 146 12.02 1.80 -14.30
C GLU A 146 11.26 0.92 -15.30
N ARG A 147 9.92 0.83 -15.19
CA ARG A 147 9.11 0.03 -16.11
C ARG A 147 8.87 0.69 -17.48
N LEU A 148 8.64 1.99 -17.51
CA LEU A 148 8.29 2.72 -18.74
C LEU A 148 9.49 3.31 -19.47
N GLY A 149 10.59 3.56 -18.75
CA GLY A 149 11.77 4.24 -19.26
C GLY A 149 11.56 5.73 -19.56
N ASP A 150 12.56 6.35 -20.19
CA ASP A 150 12.58 7.80 -20.48
C ASP A 150 11.55 8.29 -21.51
N ALA A 151 10.89 7.37 -22.22
CA ALA A 151 9.87 7.69 -23.23
C ALA A 151 8.56 8.21 -22.60
N TYR A 152 8.38 8.01 -21.30
CA TYR A 152 7.22 8.46 -20.55
C TYR A 152 7.61 9.53 -19.53
N GLU A 153 6.77 10.54 -19.36
CA GLU A 153 6.85 11.50 -18.27
C GLU A 153 6.03 10.96 -17.10
N VAL A 154 6.69 10.77 -15.95
CA VAL A 154 6.07 10.23 -14.73
C VAL A 154 5.83 11.38 -13.75
N ASN A 155 4.56 11.72 -13.57
CA ASN A 155 4.05 12.64 -12.56
C ASN A 155 3.75 11.87 -11.28
N VAL A 156 4.26 12.31 -10.14
CA VAL A 156 4.07 11.63 -8.85
C VAL A 156 3.33 12.57 -7.91
N GLN A 157 2.23 12.09 -7.35
CA GLN A 157 1.43 12.81 -6.36
C GLN A 157 1.31 11.99 -5.09
N SER A 158 1.46 12.64 -3.93
CA SER A 158 1.17 12.01 -2.65
C SER A 158 -0.33 12.00 -2.42
N VAL A 159 -0.86 10.84 -2.08
CA VAL A 159 -2.28 10.60 -1.80
C VAL A 159 -2.45 9.96 -0.44
N GLU A 160 -3.46 10.38 0.31
CA GLU A 160 -3.79 9.78 1.60
C GLU A 160 -4.81 8.66 1.39
N MET A 161 -4.45 7.45 1.84
CA MET A 161 -5.35 6.31 1.81
C MET A 161 -6.40 6.39 2.92
N PRO A 162 -7.57 5.74 2.77
CA PRO A 162 -8.68 5.86 3.71
C PRO A 162 -8.37 5.32 5.12
N TRP A 163 -7.27 4.60 5.29
CA TRP A 163 -6.74 4.17 6.59
C TRP A 163 -5.65 5.10 7.16
N GLY A 164 -5.49 6.31 6.61
CA GLY A 164 -4.56 7.34 7.11
C GLY A 164 -3.10 7.15 6.69
N GLN A 165 -2.81 6.24 5.76
CA GLN A 165 -1.45 6.01 5.26
C GLN A 165 -1.17 6.87 4.02
N PRO A 166 -0.08 7.66 4.00
CA PRO A 166 0.35 8.35 2.80
C PRO A 166 0.93 7.34 1.81
N MET A 167 0.52 7.44 0.55
CA MET A 167 1.03 6.64 -0.57
C MET A 167 1.36 7.55 -1.76
N GLU A 168 2.13 7.01 -2.71
CA GLU A 168 2.46 7.72 -3.94
C GLU A 168 1.62 7.18 -5.10
N ALA A 169 0.94 8.09 -5.80
CA ALA A 169 0.27 7.84 -7.06
C ALA A 169 1.15 8.38 -8.19
N ALA A 170 1.77 7.47 -8.95
CA ALA A 170 2.59 7.78 -10.11
C ALA A 170 1.77 7.59 -11.39
N PHE A 171 1.65 8.65 -12.18
CA PHE A 171 0.97 8.67 -13.46
C PHE A 171 1.97 8.95 -14.58
N GLY A 172 2.14 7.98 -15.47
CA GLY A 172 3.00 8.00 -16.63
C GLY A 172 2.22 8.38 -17.89
N THR A 173 2.54 9.53 -18.46
CA THR A 173 2.05 9.98 -19.77
C THR A 173 3.14 9.79 -20.81
N ARG A 174 2.83 9.29 -22.01
CA ARG A 174 3.82 9.21 -23.09
C ARG A 174 4.26 10.61 -23.50
N LYS A 175 5.57 10.86 -23.59
CA LYS A 175 6.09 12.11 -24.16
C LYS A 175 5.75 12.12 -25.67
N SER A 176 5.02 13.13 -26.13
CA SER A 176 4.73 13.34 -27.55
C SER A 176 5.96 13.85 -28.30
#